data_AF-A0A0D0DGT2-F1
#
_entry.id   AF-A0A0D0DGT2-F1
#
_cell.length_a   1.000
_cell.length_b   1.000
_cell.length_c   1.000
_cell.angle_alpha   90.00
_cell.angle_beta   90.00
_cell.angle_gamma   90.00
#
_symmetry.space_group_name_H-M   'P 1'
#
loop_
_entity.id
_entity.type
_entity.pdbx_description
1 polymer ?
#
loop_
_entity_poly.entity_id
_entity_poly.type
_entity_poly.pdbx_seq_one_letter_code
_entity_poly.pdbx_strand_id
1 'polypeptide(L)'
;MAIFRSLFSLGLVGATLAIPTALLPRQLPPGSDALTSVSCLSLRNSCNATTVDLSNFYNYTSCIMLTTCSQGVENPAQVLSASQAPANQSRLTEETFYSMSGGNSYMAQQNYIDTYYHAISVTPNGTYPDNVQYIIDQWQTIAAWTGFCDTLNIPYSNFADWLEYSSVPGVCPVVQSCNADLAASAKPCVPQPITNNGSCAEMVKQCQLWVTGGLFQNEFCVLASFCYAWSNTDVLLENEYLTYVSPIPTTAQQARLSEAVFYNMTDGAATMSQQDAIDAYYGALTGTWTSQGGPFGAYTPVQTSNNGPYPTSNEYVIDFWGIISAWTGFCDTREIPYSNLADYLSYAAGSGYHPTC
;
A
#
# COMPACT_ATOMS: atom_id res chain seq x y z
N MET A 1 62.58 27.76 -42.82
CA MET A 1 62.74 26.89 -41.62
C MET A 1 61.70 27.35 -40.61
N ALA A 2 60.51 26.77 -40.65
CA ALA A 2 59.39 27.14 -39.78
C ALA A 2 58.68 25.84 -39.37
N ILE A 3 58.56 25.68 -38.06
CA ILE A 3 58.32 24.43 -37.34
C ILE A 3 56.82 24.17 -37.28
N PHE A 4 56.38 23.03 -37.83
CA PHE A 4 55.02 22.51 -37.65
C PHE A 4 54.86 22.01 -36.20
N ARG A 5 54.02 22.66 -35.41
CA ARG A 5 53.60 22.19 -34.08
C ARG A 5 52.33 21.34 -34.22
N SER A 6 52.45 20.05 -33.91
CA SER A 6 51.31 19.15 -33.71
C SER A 6 50.60 19.48 -32.39
N LEU A 7 49.29 19.71 -32.45
CA LEU A 7 48.40 19.81 -31.30
C LEU A 7 47.92 18.40 -30.92
N PHE A 8 48.43 17.87 -29.82
CA PHE A 8 47.87 16.70 -29.14
C PHE A 8 46.64 17.15 -28.33
N SER A 9 45.43 16.71 -28.71
CA SER A 9 44.24 16.81 -27.87
C SER A 9 44.20 15.62 -26.91
N LEU A 10 44.43 15.85 -25.63
CA LEU A 10 44.07 14.89 -24.58
C LEU A 10 42.56 14.99 -24.34
N GLY A 11 41.84 13.91 -24.68
CA GLY A 11 40.46 13.74 -24.27
C GLY A 11 40.39 13.48 -22.77
N LEU A 12 39.76 14.39 -22.02
CA LEU A 12 39.34 14.15 -20.65
C LEU A 12 38.19 13.12 -20.69
N VAL A 13 38.45 11.89 -20.27
CA VAL A 13 37.39 10.94 -19.92
C VAL A 13 36.85 11.38 -18.57
N GLY A 14 35.72 12.10 -18.58
CA GLY A 14 34.95 12.39 -17.38
C GLY A 14 34.33 11.11 -16.85
N ALA A 15 34.93 10.51 -15.81
CA ALA A 15 34.28 9.47 -15.03
C ALA A 15 33.14 10.13 -14.24
N THR A 16 31.90 9.96 -14.69
CA THR A 16 30.72 10.28 -13.90
C THR A 16 30.64 9.28 -12.75
N LEU A 17 31.17 9.67 -11.59
CA LEU A 17 30.85 9.02 -10.33
C LEU A 17 29.35 9.23 -10.08
N ALA A 18 28.58 8.14 -10.22
CA ALA A 18 27.22 8.11 -9.73
C ALA A 18 27.26 8.38 -8.22
N ILE A 19 26.78 9.55 -7.82
CA ILE A 19 26.54 9.86 -6.42
C ILE A 19 25.45 8.88 -5.97
N PRO A 20 25.68 8.04 -4.94
CA PRO A 20 24.60 7.24 -4.39
C PRO A 20 23.51 8.21 -3.95
N THR A 21 22.31 8.04 -4.51
CA THR A 21 21.11 8.73 -4.08
C THR A 21 20.96 8.51 -2.58
N ALA A 22 21.31 9.53 -1.79
CA ALA A 22 20.93 9.58 -0.39
C ALA A 22 19.41 9.45 -0.36
N LEU A 23 18.92 8.40 0.29
CA LEU A 23 17.51 8.17 0.54
C LEU A 23 16.95 9.44 1.19
N LEU A 24 16.11 10.17 0.46
CA LEU A 24 15.35 11.28 1.02
C LEU A 24 14.51 10.75 2.20
N PRO A 25 14.41 11.48 3.32
CA PRO A 25 13.49 11.11 4.39
C PRO A 25 12.07 11.16 3.83
N ARG A 26 11.48 9.97 3.62
CA ARG A 26 10.09 9.83 3.20
C ARG A 26 9.21 10.35 4.34
N GLN A 27 8.27 11.24 4.03
CA GLN A 27 7.37 11.81 5.03
C GLN A 27 6.64 10.68 5.76
N LEU A 28 6.83 10.69 7.07
CA LEU A 28 6.25 9.76 8.01
C LEU A 28 4.74 10.03 8.18
N PRO A 29 3.93 9.02 8.55
CA PRO A 29 2.55 9.23 8.96
C PRO A 29 2.45 10.17 10.17
N PRO A 30 1.27 10.76 10.44
CA PRO A 30 1.04 11.53 11.66
C PRO A 30 1.25 10.63 12.88
N GLY A 31 2.28 10.91 13.69
CA GLY A 31 2.52 10.23 14.98
C GLY A 31 3.95 9.77 15.26
N SER A 32 4.79 9.59 14.24
CA SER A 32 6.22 9.24 14.46
C SER A 32 7.08 10.48 14.44
N ASP A 33 7.62 10.85 15.60
CA ASP A 33 8.59 11.93 15.75
C ASP A 33 9.97 11.55 15.15
N ALA A 34 10.88 12.52 15.08
CA ALA A 34 12.22 12.29 14.58
C ALA A 34 13.03 11.29 15.43
N LEU A 35 12.64 10.96 16.66
CA LEU A 35 13.43 10.14 17.61
C LEU A 35 13.02 8.66 17.58
N THR A 36 11.75 8.35 17.33
CA THR A 36 11.27 7.01 16.99
C THR A 36 11.98 6.46 15.76
N SER A 37 12.19 7.29 14.74
CA SER A 37 13.02 6.96 13.57
C SER A 37 14.49 6.66 13.90
N VAL A 38 15.04 7.21 14.99
CA VAL A 38 16.43 6.99 15.42
C VAL A 38 16.60 5.65 16.14
N SER A 39 15.59 5.19 16.88
CA SER A 39 15.62 3.85 17.46
C SER A 39 15.48 2.74 16.40
N CYS A 40 14.60 2.92 15.40
CA CYS A 40 14.56 2.05 14.22
C CYS A 40 15.88 2.11 13.43
N LEU A 41 16.53 3.27 13.34
CA LEU A 41 17.84 3.40 12.70
C LEU A 41 18.93 2.60 13.42
N SER A 42 18.87 2.51 14.75
CA SER A 42 19.79 1.66 15.53
C SER A 42 19.58 0.18 15.15
N LEU A 43 18.33 -0.27 15.09
CA LEU A 43 18.00 -1.62 14.61
C LEU A 43 18.43 -1.83 13.16
N ARG A 44 18.32 -0.81 12.30
CA ARG A 44 18.80 -0.84 10.90
C ARG A 44 20.30 -1.04 10.83
N ASN A 45 21.07 -0.31 11.62
CA ASN A 45 22.53 -0.46 11.67
C ASN A 45 22.93 -1.86 12.15
N SER A 46 22.21 -2.40 13.13
CA SER A 46 22.41 -3.75 13.66
C SER A 46 22.06 -4.84 12.64
N CYS A 47 20.97 -4.67 11.90
CA CYS A 47 20.55 -5.58 10.84
C CYS A 47 21.47 -5.51 9.60
N ASN A 48 22.06 -4.34 9.32
CA ASN A 48 23.02 -4.17 8.23
C ASN A 48 24.46 -4.53 8.62
N ALA A 49 24.68 -5.12 9.80
CA ALA A 49 26.00 -5.57 10.21
C ALA A 49 26.52 -6.67 9.25
N THR A 50 27.83 -6.70 9.02
CA THR A 50 28.47 -7.66 8.09
C THR A 50 28.32 -9.12 8.48
N THR A 51 27.83 -9.38 9.70
CA THR A 51 27.53 -10.71 10.24
C THR A 51 26.14 -11.24 9.88
N VAL A 52 25.28 -10.40 9.30
CA VAL A 52 23.92 -10.78 8.91
C VAL A 52 23.94 -11.39 7.51
N ASP A 53 23.46 -12.63 7.39
CA ASP A 53 23.14 -13.24 6.11
C ASP A 53 21.78 -12.74 5.63
N LEU A 54 21.80 -11.83 4.65
CA LEU A 54 20.60 -11.24 4.08
C LEU A 54 19.70 -12.27 3.36
N SER A 55 20.20 -13.46 3.04
CA SER A 55 19.38 -14.56 2.50
C SER A 55 18.47 -15.19 3.56
N ASN A 56 18.79 -14.96 4.84
CA ASN A 56 18.08 -15.47 6.01
C ASN A 56 17.75 -14.29 6.96
N PHE A 57 17.25 -13.20 6.39
CA PHE A 57 17.01 -11.92 7.06
C PHE A 57 16.21 -12.08 8.36
N TYR A 58 15.15 -12.88 8.34
CA TYR A 58 14.29 -13.12 9.50
C TYR A 58 14.82 -14.16 10.51
N ASN A 59 16.05 -14.65 10.36
CA ASN A 59 16.71 -15.42 11.44
C ASN A 59 17.40 -14.50 12.46
N TYR A 60 17.52 -13.20 12.17
CA TYR A 60 18.22 -12.24 13.01
C TYR A 60 17.23 -11.33 13.73
N THR A 61 17.25 -11.35 15.07
CA THR A 61 16.36 -10.55 15.93
C THR A 61 16.39 -9.06 15.59
N SER A 62 17.56 -8.47 15.31
CA SER A 62 17.68 -7.06 14.93
C SER A 62 16.95 -6.73 13.63
N CYS A 63 16.95 -7.66 12.66
CA CYS A 63 16.24 -7.51 11.40
C CYS A 63 14.74 -7.67 11.54
N ILE A 64 14.28 -8.62 12.37
CA ILE A 64 12.86 -8.74 12.73
C ILE A 64 12.40 -7.46 13.43
N MET A 65 13.13 -6.99 14.43
CA MET A 65 12.80 -5.77 15.17
C MET A 65 12.85 -4.53 14.27
N LEU A 66 13.76 -4.47 13.28
CA LEU A 66 13.74 -3.42 12.26
C LEU A 66 12.45 -3.46 11.44
N THR A 67 12.04 -4.65 10.98
CA THR A 67 10.80 -4.82 10.21
C THR A 67 9.58 -4.42 11.01
N THR A 68 9.49 -4.85 12.27
CA THR A 68 8.38 -4.44 13.13
C THR A 68 8.43 -2.95 13.39
N CYS A 69 9.59 -2.37 13.74
CA CYS A 69 9.76 -0.93 14.03
C CYS A 69 9.38 0.00 12.89
N SER A 70 9.58 -0.48 11.65
CA SER A 70 9.29 0.31 10.46
C SER A 70 7.80 0.26 10.10
N GLN A 71 7.00 -0.56 10.78
CA GLN A 71 5.56 -0.65 10.56
C GLN A 71 4.92 0.74 10.69
N GLY A 72 4.01 1.05 9.75
CA GLY A 72 3.41 2.37 9.60
C GLY A 72 4.14 3.25 8.59
N VAL A 73 5.45 3.03 8.37
CA VAL A 73 6.26 3.77 7.39
C VAL A 73 6.62 2.89 6.19
N GLU A 74 7.08 1.68 6.49
CA GLU A 74 7.48 0.66 5.53
C GLU A 74 6.76 -0.65 5.88
N ASN A 75 6.33 -1.40 4.86
CA ASN A 75 5.89 -2.78 5.05
C ASN A 75 7.09 -3.75 4.98
N PRO A 76 6.96 -5.02 5.42
CA PRO A 76 8.07 -5.99 5.39
C PRO A 76 8.86 -6.07 4.07
N ALA A 77 8.18 -6.13 2.92
CA ALA A 77 8.82 -6.14 1.60
C ALA A 77 9.64 -4.88 1.30
N GLN A 78 9.17 -3.70 1.73
CA GLN A 78 9.93 -2.45 1.61
C GLN A 78 11.18 -2.46 2.49
N VAL A 79 11.08 -3.00 3.71
CA VAL A 79 12.24 -3.15 4.61
C VAL A 79 13.29 -4.10 4.02
N LEU A 80 12.86 -5.23 3.43
CA LEU A 80 13.76 -6.15 2.72
C LEU A 80 14.47 -5.44 1.56
N SER A 81 13.71 -4.73 0.72
CA SER A 81 14.27 -3.98 -0.40
C SER A 81 15.25 -2.90 0.05
N ALA A 82 14.93 -2.16 1.11
CA ALA A 82 15.78 -1.10 1.66
C ALA A 82 17.07 -1.67 2.28
N SER A 83 17.01 -2.88 2.81
CA SER A 83 18.15 -3.61 3.38
C SER A 83 18.92 -4.44 2.34
N GLN A 84 18.52 -4.36 1.07
CA GLN A 84 19.10 -5.14 -0.04
C GLN A 84 19.01 -6.66 0.18
N ALA A 85 18.03 -7.11 0.97
CA ALA A 85 17.73 -8.51 1.16
C ALA A 85 16.86 -9.03 -0.01
N PRO A 86 17.01 -10.30 -0.44
CA PRO A 86 16.13 -10.91 -1.42
C PRO A 86 14.65 -10.81 -0.99
N ALA A 87 13.75 -10.57 -1.94
CA ALA A 87 12.31 -10.53 -1.66
C ALA A 87 11.77 -11.89 -1.19
N ASN A 88 12.36 -12.99 -1.68
CA ASN A 88 12.03 -14.34 -1.26
C ASN A 88 12.87 -14.71 -0.04
N GLN A 89 12.37 -14.40 1.15
CA GLN A 89 12.97 -14.80 2.40
C GLN A 89 12.45 -16.16 2.87
N SER A 90 13.30 -16.89 3.58
CA SER A 90 12.84 -18.00 4.41
C SER A 90 11.86 -17.47 5.46
N ARG A 91 10.80 -18.24 5.71
CA ARG A 91 9.88 -17.97 6.81
C ARG A 91 10.63 -17.91 8.14
N LEU A 92 10.24 -17.00 9.03
CA LEU A 92 10.74 -16.94 10.41
C LEU A 92 10.69 -18.33 11.06
N THR A 93 11.78 -18.78 11.66
CA THR A 93 11.81 -20.09 12.33
C THR A 93 11.15 -20.04 13.71
N GLU A 94 10.57 -21.16 14.16
CA GLU A 94 10.07 -21.29 15.53
C GLU A 94 11.17 -21.06 16.57
N GLU A 95 12.39 -21.52 16.31
CA GLU A 95 13.53 -21.34 17.22
C GLU A 95 13.82 -19.85 17.46
N THR A 96 13.93 -19.05 16.39
CA THR A 96 14.12 -17.61 16.50
C THR A 96 12.93 -16.96 17.21
N PHE A 97 11.69 -17.36 16.89
CA PHE A 97 10.51 -16.87 17.59
C PHE A 97 10.53 -17.17 19.09
N TYR A 98 10.82 -18.42 19.48
CA TYR A 98 10.91 -18.83 20.88
C TYR A 98 11.99 -18.06 21.65
N SER A 99 13.10 -17.72 20.99
CA SER A 99 14.14 -16.89 21.62
C SER A 99 13.61 -15.50 21.99
N MET A 100 12.77 -14.90 21.15
CA MET A 100 12.18 -13.58 21.38
C MET A 100 10.98 -13.64 22.34
N SER A 101 10.21 -14.73 22.34
CA SER A 101 9.05 -14.89 23.22
C SER A 101 9.41 -15.37 24.63
N GLY A 102 10.69 -15.54 24.94
CA GLY A 102 11.14 -16.12 26.22
C GLY A 102 10.76 -17.58 26.39
N GLY A 103 10.67 -18.33 25.29
CA GLY A 103 10.33 -19.76 25.24
C GLY A 103 8.83 -20.05 25.19
N ASN A 104 7.97 -19.05 24.99
CA ASN A 104 6.52 -19.22 24.94
C ASN A 104 6.02 -19.49 23.51
N SER A 105 4.92 -20.25 23.36
CA SER A 105 4.26 -20.52 22.07
C SER A 105 3.56 -19.30 21.45
N TYR A 106 3.55 -18.19 22.18
CA TYR A 106 3.07 -16.88 21.75
C TYR A 106 4.05 -15.82 22.24
N MET A 107 4.10 -14.68 21.56
CA MET A 107 4.81 -13.50 22.03
C MET A 107 3.79 -12.56 22.64
N ALA A 108 4.01 -12.17 23.90
CA ALA A 108 3.23 -11.10 24.54
C ALA A 108 3.87 -9.73 24.25
N GLN A 109 3.10 -8.66 24.47
CA GLN A 109 3.60 -7.28 24.33
C GLN A 109 4.92 -7.04 25.11
N GLN A 110 5.02 -7.55 26.34
CA GLN A 110 6.25 -7.36 27.12
C GLN A 110 7.44 -8.09 26.51
N ASN A 111 7.25 -9.30 25.96
CA ASN A 111 8.33 -10.01 25.27
C ASN A 111 8.82 -9.24 24.04
N TYR A 112 7.89 -8.63 23.29
CA TYR A 112 8.23 -7.76 22.17
C TYR A 112 9.04 -6.54 22.61
N ILE A 113 8.60 -5.84 23.67
CA ILE A 113 9.33 -4.69 24.25
C ILE A 113 10.73 -5.11 24.70
N ASP A 114 10.84 -6.19 25.47
CA ASP A 114 12.12 -6.67 25.99
C ASP A 114 13.08 -7.05 24.85
N THR A 115 12.57 -7.73 23.83
CA THR A 115 13.33 -8.09 22.62
C THR A 115 13.82 -6.85 21.87
N TYR A 116 12.96 -5.85 21.73
CA TYR A 116 13.27 -4.59 21.07
C TYR A 116 14.40 -3.84 21.79
N TYR A 117 14.26 -3.64 23.09
CA TYR A 117 15.29 -2.98 23.92
C TYR A 117 16.59 -3.79 23.96
N HIS A 118 16.50 -5.13 24.02
CA HIS A 118 17.68 -5.99 23.97
C HIS A 118 18.44 -5.84 22.65
N ALA A 119 17.75 -5.86 21.51
CA ALA A 119 18.34 -5.69 20.19
C ALA A 119 19.08 -4.34 20.05
N ILE A 120 18.53 -3.27 20.64
CA ILE A 120 19.23 -1.96 20.69
C ILE A 120 20.44 -2.02 21.63
N SER A 121 20.32 -2.67 22.80
CA SER A 121 21.39 -2.71 23.80
C SER A 121 22.70 -3.35 23.31
N VAL A 122 22.60 -4.29 22.37
CA VAL A 122 23.75 -4.95 21.74
C VAL A 122 24.23 -4.25 20.48
N THR A 123 23.53 -3.19 20.04
CA THR A 123 23.90 -2.38 18.89
C THR A 123 24.93 -1.32 19.29
N PRO A 124 26.09 -1.21 18.61
CA PRO A 124 27.05 -0.15 18.88
C PRO A 124 26.42 1.24 18.71
N ASN A 125 26.52 2.08 19.75
CA ASN A 125 25.88 3.40 19.81
C ASN A 125 24.34 3.36 19.61
N GLY A 126 23.70 2.25 20.02
CA GLY A 126 22.25 2.10 19.96
C GLY A 126 21.52 3.20 20.72
N THR A 127 20.54 3.80 20.07
CA THR A 127 19.67 4.84 20.65
C THR A 127 18.32 4.23 20.95
N TYR A 128 17.84 4.41 22.18
CA TYR A 128 16.56 3.92 22.64
C TYR A 128 15.44 4.91 22.28
N PRO A 129 14.19 4.45 22.13
CA PRO A 129 13.06 5.35 22.00
C PRO A 129 12.81 6.07 23.34
N ASP A 130 12.44 7.34 23.28
CA ASP A 130 12.14 8.16 24.47
C ASP A 130 10.80 7.80 25.12
N ASN A 131 9.91 7.15 24.36
CA ASN A 131 8.59 6.75 24.82
C ASN A 131 8.29 5.29 24.44
N VAL A 132 8.08 4.45 25.46
CA VAL A 132 7.70 3.04 25.27
C VAL A 132 6.34 2.88 24.58
N GLN A 133 5.46 3.88 24.67
CA GLN A 133 4.15 3.85 24.02
C GLN A 133 4.25 3.64 22.51
N TYR A 134 5.32 4.15 21.87
CA TYR A 134 5.58 3.88 20.46
C TYR A 134 5.73 2.38 20.17
N ILE A 135 6.50 1.67 20.99
CA ILE A 135 6.71 0.22 20.83
C ILE A 135 5.38 -0.52 21.09
N ILE A 136 4.58 -0.04 22.04
CA ILE A 136 3.25 -0.59 22.34
C ILE A 136 2.32 -0.44 21.13
N ASP A 137 2.25 0.75 20.53
CA ASP A 137 1.38 1.05 19.38
C ASP A 137 1.77 0.21 18.15
N GLN A 138 3.07 -0.02 17.95
CA GLN A 138 3.61 -0.92 16.92
C GLN A 138 3.12 -2.36 17.14
N TRP A 139 3.26 -2.87 18.38
CA TRP A 139 2.77 -4.21 18.73
C TRP A 139 1.27 -4.34 18.55
N GLN A 140 0.50 -3.33 18.96
CA GLN A 140 -0.95 -3.30 18.79
C GLN A 140 -1.36 -3.32 17.32
N THR A 141 -0.58 -2.75 16.42
CA THR A 141 -0.87 -2.82 14.99
C THR A 141 -0.59 -4.21 14.40
N ILE A 142 0.47 -4.88 14.84
CA ILE A 142 0.75 -6.28 14.46
C ILE A 142 -0.33 -7.21 15.04
N ALA A 143 -0.73 -6.99 16.30
CA ALA A 143 -1.81 -7.74 16.94
C ALA A 143 -3.14 -7.55 16.21
N ALA A 144 -3.39 -6.34 15.70
CA ALA A 144 -4.58 -6.03 14.92
C ALA A 144 -4.60 -6.73 13.57
N TRP A 145 -3.45 -6.78 12.88
CA TRP A 145 -3.33 -7.54 11.63
C TRP A 145 -3.54 -9.03 11.86
N THR A 146 -2.96 -9.57 12.93
CA THR A 146 -3.03 -11.00 13.25
C THR A 146 -4.36 -11.43 13.89
N GLY A 147 -5.22 -10.49 14.29
CA GLY A 147 -6.53 -10.78 14.89
C GLY A 147 -6.50 -11.07 16.39
N PHE A 148 -5.49 -10.61 17.13
CA PHE A 148 -5.28 -10.89 18.56
C PHE A 148 -5.46 -9.69 19.48
N CYS A 149 -6.32 -8.73 19.13
CA CYS A 149 -6.52 -7.52 19.94
C CYS A 149 -7.01 -7.78 21.37
N ASP A 150 -7.76 -8.85 21.60
CA ASP A 150 -8.32 -9.15 22.93
C ASP A 150 -7.25 -9.58 23.94
N THR A 151 -6.12 -10.14 23.48
CA THR A 151 -5.10 -10.72 24.35
C THR A 151 -3.71 -10.12 24.17
N LEU A 152 -3.43 -9.54 23.00
CA LEU A 152 -2.10 -9.09 22.57
C LEU A 152 -1.02 -10.19 22.64
N ASN A 153 -1.46 -11.46 22.65
CA ASN A 153 -0.61 -12.65 22.63
C ASN A 153 -0.65 -13.25 21.23
N ILE A 154 0.37 -12.95 20.42
CA ILE A 154 0.42 -13.38 19.01
C ILE A 154 1.14 -14.73 18.92
N PRO A 155 0.49 -15.81 18.47
CA PRO A 155 1.16 -17.10 18.25
C PRO A 155 2.22 -17.03 17.14
N TYR A 156 3.17 -17.97 17.16
CA TYR A 156 4.22 -18.07 16.13
C TYR A 156 3.67 -18.01 14.70
N SER A 157 2.66 -18.84 14.38
CA SER A 157 2.10 -18.94 13.03
C SER A 157 1.64 -17.59 12.52
N ASN A 158 0.91 -16.84 13.35
CA ASN A 158 0.34 -15.56 12.96
C ASN A 158 1.39 -14.45 12.89
N PHE A 159 2.39 -14.46 13.77
CA PHE A 159 3.48 -13.49 13.70
C PHE A 159 4.36 -13.72 12.45
N ALA A 160 4.64 -14.99 12.12
CA ALA A 160 5.35 -15.33 10.89
C ALA A 160 4.54 -15.01 9.63
N ASP A 161 3.22 -15.23 9.65
CA ASP A 161 2.31 -14.83 8.57
C ASP A 161 2.30 -13.31 8.37
N TRP A 162 2.35 -12.53 9.46
CA TRP A 162 2.44 -11.07 9.34
C TRP A 162 3.72 -10.66 8.59
N LEU A 163 4.87 -11.23 8.91
CA LEU A 163 6.13 -10.94 8.20
C LEU A 163 6.07 -11.33 6.71
N GLU A 164 5.42 -12.43 6.38
CA GLU A 164 5.36 -12.99 5.03
C GLU A 164 4.29 -12.32 4.15
N TYR A 165 3.12 -12.03 4.72
CA TYR A 165 1.92 -11.68 3.95
C TYR A 165 1.42 -10.26 4.16
N SER A 166 1.85 -9.51 5.20
CA SER A 166 1.33 -8.14 5.42
C SER A 166 1.76 -7.14 4.34
N SER A 167 2.74 -7.49 3.51
CA SER A 167 3.13 -6.74 2.31
C SER A 167 2.43 -7.19 1.03
N VAL A 168 1.72 -8.33 1.04
CA VAL A 168 1.05 -8.85 -0.15
C VAL A 168 -0.14 -7.93 -0.47
N PRO A 169 -0.20 -7.38 -1.69
CA PRO A 169 -1.32 -6.55 -2.09
C PRO A 169 -2.66 -7.23 -1.79
N GLY A 170 -3.52 -6.52 -1.05
CA GLY A 170 -4.85 -7.00 -0.72
C GLY A 170 -4.99 -7.87 0.51
N VAL A 171 -3.91 -8.21 1.20
CA VAL A 171 -3.98 -8.86 2.51
C VAL A 171 -4.11 -7.77 3.58
N CYS A 172 -5.33 -7.58 4.06
CA CYS A 172 -5.65 -6.55 5.04
C CYS A 172 -5.62 -7.06 6.47
N PRO A 173 -5.29 -6.18 7.44
CA PRO A 173 -5.43 -6.52 8.83
C PRO A 173 -6.91 -6.73 9.20
N VAL A 174 -7.17 -7.56 10.23
CA VAL A 174 -8.54 -7.77 10.75
C VAL A 174 -9.16 -6.45 11.21
N VAL A 175 -8.36 -5.63 11.91
CA VAL A 175 -8.67 -4.24 12.25
C VAL A 175 -7.40 -3.40 12.08
N GLN A 176 -7.50 -2.09 11.85
CA GLN A 176 -6.30 -1.27 11.58
C GLN A 176 -5.34 -1.17 12.77
N SER A 177 -5.86 -1.12 13.99
CA SER A 177 -5.10 -1.18 15.23
C SER A 177 -5.98 -1.70 16.36
N CYS A 178 -5.38 -2.29 17.39
CA CYS A 178 -6.09 -2.62 18.63
C CYS A 178 -6.34 -1.38 19.50
N ASN A 179 -5.68 -0.26 19.19
CA ASN A 179 -5.98 1.04 19.76
C ASN A 179 -7.05 1.74 18.91
N ALA A 180 -8.17 2.10 19.53
CA ALA A 180 -9.31 2.71 18.84
C ALA A 180 -8.98 4.06 18.19
N ASP A 181 -8.14 4.88 18.83
CA ASP A 181 -7.76 6.20 18.31
C ASP A 181 -6.87 6.05 17.07
N LEU A 182 -5.91 5.12 17.14
CA LEU A 182 -5.05 4.79 15.99
C LEU A 182 -5.87 4.16 14.86
N ALA A 183 -6.77 3.23 15.18
CA ALA A 183 -7.63 2.59 14.20
C ALA A 183 -8.55 3.58 13.48
N ALA A 184 -9.07 4.59 14.19
CA ALA A 184 -9.90 5.64 13.60
C ALA A 184 -9.11 6.62 12.72
N SER A 185 -7.82 6.82 13.01
CA SER A 185 -6.92 7.68 12.22
C SER A 185 -6.26 6.96 11.03
N ALA A 186 -6.27 5.62 11.06
CA ALA A 186 -5.64 4.80 10.07
C ALA A 186 -6.52 4.67 8.84
N LYS A 187 -5.90 4.88 7.69
CA LYS A 187 -6.55 4.69 6.40
C LYS A 187 -6.94 3.22 6.23
N PRO A 188 -8.21 2.91 5.93
CA PRO A 188 -8.64 1.53 5.77
C PRO A 188 -7.86 0.83 4.66
N CYS A 189 -7.39 -0.37 4.96
CA CYS A 189 -6.86 -1.28 3.95
C CYS A 189 -8.01 -1.83 3.10
N VAL A 190 -7.77 -1.96 1.80
CA VAL A 190 -8.73 -2.52 0.86
C VAL A 190 -8.30 -3.95 0.53
N PRO A 191 -9.11 -4.97 0.87
CA PRO A 191 -8.82 -6.33 0.45
C PRO A 191 -8.77 -6.37 -1.08
N GLN A 192 -7.73 -6.98 -1.63
CA GLN A 192 -7.58 -7.18 -3.07
C GLN A 192 -7.31 -8.68 -3.30
N PRO A 193 -7.99 -9.31 -4.27
CA PRO A 193 -7.65 -10.66 -4.69
C PRO A 193 -6.19 -10.74 -5.15
N ILE A 194 -5.57 -11.90 -5.00
CA ILE A 194 -4.19 -12.18 -5.49
C ILE A 194 -4.02 -11.96 -7.00
N THR A 195 -5.13 -11.93 -7.74
CA THR A 195 -5.16 -11.63 -9.18
C THR A 195 -4.94 -10.14 -9.49
N ASN A 196 -5.02 -9.27 -8.47
CA ASN A 196 -4.57 -7.89 -8.54
C ASN A 196 -3.04 -7.82 -8.41
N ASN A 197 -2.34 -7.65 -9.53
CA ASN A 197 -0.89 -7.46 -9.58
C ASN A 197 -0.48 -5.98 -9.53
N GLY A 198 -1.26 -5.14 -8.84
CA GLY A 198 -1.08 -3.69 -8.81
C GLY A 198 -1.93 -2.94 -9.83
N SER A 199 -2.76 -3.63 -10.60
CA SER A 199 -3.69 -3.02 -11.57
C SER A 199 -4.60 -1.98 -10.93
N CYS A 200 -5.13 -2.25 -9.73
CA CYS A 200 -5.94 -1.24 -9.04
C CYS A 200 -5.12 -0.05 -8.57
N ALA A 201 -3.94 -0.29 -8.00
CA ALA A 201 -3.08 0.80 -7.57
C ALA A 201 -2.73 1.71 -8.77
N GLU A 202 -2.56 1.14 -9.96
CA GLU A 202 -2.41 1.92 -11.18
C GLU A 202 -3.69 2.68 -11.56
N MET A 203 -4.87 2.05 -11.50
CA MET A 203 -6.15 2.72 -11.76
C MET A 203 -6.39 3.92 -10.83
N VAL A 204 -6.05 3.77 -9.54
CA VAL A 204 -6.08 4.86 -8.55
C VAL A 204 -5.15 6.01 -8.97
N LYS A 205 -3.91 5.73 -9.38
CA LYS A 205 -3.01 6.78 -9.90
C LYS A 205 -3.57 7.47 -11.13
N GLN A 206 -4.24 6.73 -12.02
CA GLN A 206 -4.91 7.33 -13.18
C GLN A 206 -6.04 8.25 -12.73
N CYS A 207 -6.83 7.87 -11.73
CA CYS A 207 -7.86 8.73 -11.13
C CYS A 207 -7.27 10.02 -10.54
N GLN A 208 -6.15 9.96 -9.82
CA GLN A 208 -5.50 11.12 -9.20
C GLN A 208 -5.19 12.26 -10.18
N LEU A 209 -5.00 11.94 -11.46
CA LEU A 209 -4.76 12.95 -12.51
C LEU A 209 -6.02 13.77 -12.84
N TRP A 210 -7.21 13.25 -12.55
CA TRP A 210 -8.49 13.79 -13.02
C TRP A 210 -9.54 14.01 -11.92
N VAL A 211 -9.29 13.56 -10.68
CA VAL A 211 -10.27 13.56 -9.58
C VAL A 211 -10.85 14.95 -9.27
N THR A 212 -10.11 16.04 -9.55
CA THR A 212 -10.61 17.41 -9.35
C THR A 212 -11.67 17.86 -10.34
N GLY A 213 -11.86 17.15 -11.45
CA GLY A 213 -13.04 17.29 -12.31
C GLY A 213 -14.32 16.72 -11.69
N GLY A 214 -14.19 16.03 -10.56
CA GLY A 214 -15.26 15.31 -9.86
C GLY A 214 -15.05 13.80 -9.96
N LEU A 215 -15.21 13.09 -8.84
CA LEU A 215 -14.89 11.66 -8.74
C LEU A 215 -15.61 10.81 -9.80
N PHE A 216 -16.91 11.04 -10.04
CA PHE A 216 -17.68 10.25 -11.01
C PHE A 216 -17.85 10.97 -12.36
N GLN A 217 -16.99 11.94 -12.64
CA GLN A 217 -16.98 12.70 -13.90
C GLN A 217 -15.83 12.27 -14.82
N ASN A 218 -15.10 11.21 -14.45
CA ASN A 218 -14.00 10.64 -15.23
C ASN A 218 -14.00 9.11 -15.10
N GLU A 219 -13.74 8.42 -16.20
CA GLU A 219 -13.75 6.95 -16.28
C GLU A 219 -12.71 6.29 -15.35
N PHE A 220 -11.50 6.84 -15.23
CA PHE A 220 -10.46 6.27 -14.38
C PHE A 220 -10.88 6.24 -12.92
N CYS A 221 -11.57 7.30 -12.46
CA CYS A 221 -12.05 7.37 -11.09
C CYS A 221 -13.26 6.47 -10.82
N VAL A 222 -14.14 6.27 -11.81
CA VAL A 222 -15.22 5.29 -11.70
C VAL A 222 -14.65 3.87 -11.64
N LEU A 223 -13.71 3.53 -12.52
CA LEU A 223 -13.05 2.23 -12.54
C LEU A 223 -12.18 1.99 -11.30
N ALA A 224 -11.53 3.04 -10.78
CA ALA A 224 -10.83 2.98 -9.50
C ALA A 224 -11.82 2.67 -8.38
N SER A 225 -13.01 3.30 -8.37
CA SER A 225 -14.06 3.04 -7.37
C SER A 225 -14.51 1.58 -7.37
N PHE A 226 -14.52 0.91 -8.53
CA PHE A 226 -14.88 -0.50 -8.61
C PHE A 226 -13.89 -1.41 -7.87
N CYS A 227 -12.59 -1.10 -7.87
CA CYS A 227 -11.65 -1.89 -7.08
C CYS A 227 -11.95 -1.88 -5.57
N TYR A 228 -12.66 -0.86 -5.11
CA TYR A 228 -12.97 -0.65 -3.71
C TYR A 228 -14.30 -1.31 -3.32
N ALA A 229 -14.92 -2.09 -4.21
CA ALA A 229 -16.17 -2.80 -3.94
C ALA A 229 -16.10 -3.75 -2.73
N TRP A 230 -14.93 -4.35 -2.46
CA TRP A 230 -14.67 -5.18 -1.26
C TRP A 230 -14.49 -4.38 0.03
N SER A 231 -14.40 -3.06 -0.05
CA SER A 231 -14.25 -2.16 1.11
C SER A 231 -15.34 -1.09 1.05
N ASN A 232 -15.04 0.17 0.76
CA ASN A 232 -16.01 1.13 0.30
C ASN A 232 -15.32 2.21 -0.56
N THR A 233 -16.08 2.87 -1.41
CA THR A 233 -15.57 3.93 -2.29
C THR A 233 -15.12 5.19 -1.52
N ASP A 234 -15.56 5.41 -0.28
CA ASP A 234 -15.03 6.52 0.54
C ASP A 234 -13.55 6.31 0.92
N VAL A 235 -13.10 5.05 1.06
CA VAL A 235 -11.66 4.74 1.22
C VAL A 235 -10.85 5.19 0.01
N LEU A 236 -11.42 5.16 -1.21
CA LEU A 236 -10.75 5.74 -2.38
C LEU A 236 -10.58 7.25 -2.20
N LEU A 237 -11.57 7.97 -1.67
CA LEU A 237 -11.46 9.41 -1.44
C LEU A 237 -10.36 9.75 -0.41
N GLU A 238 -10.14 8.90 0.59
CA GLU A 238 -8.98 9.00 1.50
C GLU A 238 -7.62 8.69 0.81
N ASN A 239 -7.64 8.02 -0.36
CA ASN A 239 -6.49 7.83 -1.24
C ASN A 239 -6.26 8.97 -2.23
N GLU A 240 -7.33 9.58 -2.70
CA GLU A 240 -7.28 10.64 -3.70
C GLU A 240 -6.93 11.99 -3.07
N TYR A 241 -7.54 12.33 -1.94
CA TYR A 241 -7.36 13.63 -1.32
C TYR A 241 -6.13 13.67 -0.39
N LEU A 242 -5.38 14.75 -0.49
CA LEU A 242 -4.24 15.00 0.38
C LEU A 242 -4.70 15.26 1.82
N THR A 243 -3.88 14.86 2.79
CA THR A 243 -4.19 14.89 4.23
C THR A 243 -4.53 16.27 4.80
N TYR A 244 -4.20 17.36 4.10
CA TYR A 244 -4.56 18.72 4.50
C TYR A 244 -5.96 19.16 4.02
N VAL A 245 -6.62 18.37 3.18
CA VAL A 245 -8.02 18.62 2.79
C VAL A 245 -8.90 18.11 3.93
N SER A 246 -9.56 19.01 4.64
CA SER A 246 -10.43 18.68 5.77
C SER A 246 -11.72 19.52 5.75
N PRO A 247 -12.90 18.88 5.83
CA PRO A 247 -13.12 17.43 5.77
C PRO A 247 -12.86 16.88 4.36
N ILE A 248 -12.36 15.64 4.27
CA ILE A 248 -12.33 14.89 3.00
C ILE A 248 -13.80 14.66 2.60
N PRO A 249 -14.18 14.95 1.34
CA PRO A 249 -15.56 14.72 0.90
C PRO A 249 -15.86 13.22 0.87
N THR A 250 -17.14 12.87 1.05
CA THR A 250 -17.66 11.51 0.84
C THR A 250 -18.24 11.36 -0.56
N THR A 251 -18.42 10.13 -1.01
CA THR A 251 -19.08 9.82 -2.29
C THR A 251 -20.50 10.36 -2.38
N ALA A 252 -21.22 10.43 -1.25
CA ALA A 252 -22.54 11.05 -1.16
C ALA A 252 -22.53 12.57 -1.40
N GLN A 253 -21.37 13.23 -1.26
CA GLN A 253 -21.16 14.65 -1.53
C GLN A 253 -20.59 14.91 -2.94
N GLN A 254 -20.19 13.86 -3.66
CA GLN A 254 -19.70 13.98 -5.03
C GLN A 254 -20.87 14.11 -6.02
N ALA A 255 -20.60 14.75 -7.16
CA ALA A 255 -21.54 14.74 -8.26
C ALA A 255 -21.77 13.29 -8.71
N ARG A 256 -23.05 12.92 -8.90
CA ARG A 256 -23.48 11.61 -9.40
C ARG A 256 -22.77 11.28 -10.72
N LEU A 257 -22.51 9.99 -10.97
CA LEU A 257 -21.96 9.49 -12.23
C LEU A 257 -22.63 10.18 -13.42
N SER A 258 -21.86 10.77 -14.32
CA SER A 258 -22.43 11.36 -15.52
C SER A 258 -22.79 10.31 -16.56
N GLU A 259 -23.88 10.53 -17.29
CA GLU A 259 -24.26 9.68 -18.42
C GLU A 259 -23.17 9.62 -19.49
N ALA A 260 -22.45 10.72 -19.71
CA ALA A 260 -21.36 10.76 -20.68
C ALA A 260 -20.24 9.76 -20.32
N VAL A 261 -19.83 9.71 -19.06
CA VAL A 261 -18.83 8.74 -18.59
C VAL A 261 -19.38 7.32 -18.66
N PHE A 262 -20.64 7.11 -18.26
CA PHE A 262 -21.29 5.81 -18.36
C PHE A 262 -21.28 5.29 -19.81
N TYR A 263 -21.78 6.09 -20.76
CA TYR A 263 -21.81 5.70 -22.17
C TYR A 263 -20.42 5.54 -22.78
N ASN A 264 -19.39 6.22 -22.27
CA ASN A 264 -18.03 5.98 -22.73
C ASN A 264 -17.53 4.59 -22.31
N MET A 265 -17.85 4.14 -21.09
CA MET A 265 -17.46 2.82 -20.60
C MET A 265 -18.29 1.68 -21.21
N THR A 266 -19.50 1.96 -21.70
CA THR A 266 -20.43 0.96 -22.25
C THR A 266 -20.55 0.97 -23.77
N ASP A 267 -19.69 1.73 -24.46
CA ASP A 267 -19.79 1.97 -25.92
C ASP A 267 -21.21 2.41 -26.36
N GLY A 268 -21.84 3.25 -25.53
CA GLY A 268 -23.18 3.79 -25.76
C GLY A 268 -24.35 2.90 -25.35
N ALA A 269 -24.11 1.73 -24.73
CA ALA A 269 -25.18 0.87 -24.26
C ALA A 269 -25.93 1.44 -23.04
N ALA A 270 -27.22 1.11 -22.92
CA ALA A 270 -28.10 1.57 -21.84
C ALA A 270 -27.85 0.89 -20.48
N THR A 271 -27.14 -0.24 -20.50
CA THR A 271 -26.71 -1.02 -19.34
C THR A 271 -25.22 -1.28 -19.48
N MET A 272 -24.52 -1.38 -18.36
CA MET A 272 -23.15 -1.87 -18.32
C MET A 272 -23.20 -3.37 -18.04
N SER A 273 -22.72 -4.18 -18.97
CA SER A 273 -22.55 -5.62 -18.79
C SER A 273 -21.24 -5.92 -18.05
N GLN A 274 -21.08 -7.17 -17.61
CA GLN A 274 -19.79 -7.64 -17.09
C GLN A 274 -18.66 -7.49 -18.12
N GLN A 275 -18.94 -7.72 -19.41
CA GLN A 275 -17.92 -7.60 -20.45
C GLN A 275 -17.54 -6.14 -20.65
N ASP A 276 -18.50 -5.20 -20.63
CA ASP A 276 -18.21 -3.76 -20.70
C ASP A 276 -17.32 -3.33 -19.52
N ALA A 277 -17.56 -3.87 -18.32
CA ALA A 277 -16.70 -3.60 -17.16
C ALA A 277 -15.27 -4.13 -17.33
N ILE A 278 -15.11 -5.32 -17.93
CA ILE A 278 -13.79 -5.88 -18.27
C ILE A 278 -13.10 -5.00 -19.32
N ASP A 279 -13.80 -4.68 -20.40
CA ASP A 279 -13.24 -3.94 -21.52
C ASP A 279 -12.86 -2.51 -21.13
N ALA A 280 -13.72 -1.82 -20.36
CA ALA A 280 -13.41 -0.50 -19.82
C ALA A 280 -12.20 -0.54 -18.87
N TYR A 281 -12.12 -1.53 -17.98
CA TYR A 281 -11.02 -1.64 -17.01
C TYR A 281 -9.67 -1.91 -17.70
N TYR A 282 -9.63 -2.86 -18.64
CA TYR A 282 -8.41 -3.15 -19.40
C TYR A 282 -8.07 -2.04 -20.40
N GLY A 283 -9.08 -1.42 -21.00
CA GLY A 283 -8.92 -0.25 -21.88
C GLY A 283 -8.25 0.91 -21.15
N ALA A 284 -8.69 1.22 -19.93
CA ALA A 284 -8.11 2.27 -19.11
C ALA A 284 -6.67 1.98 -18.63
N LEU A 285 -6.24 0.71 -18.60
CA LEU A 285 -4.85 0.33 -18.34
C LEU A 285 -3.97 0.33 -19.60
N THR A 286 -4.56 0.54 -20.78
CA THR A 286 -3.82 0.61 -22.05
C THR A 286 -3.39 2.06 -22.32
N GLY A 287 -2.08 2.29 -22.49
CA GLY A 287 -1.55 3.64 -22.74
C GLY A 287 -1.82 4.60 -21.58
N THR A 288 -1.29 4.28 -20.40
CA THR A 288 -1.54 5.04 -19.16
C THR A 288 -0.96 6.44 -19.23
N TRP A 289 -1.46 7.32 -18.35
CA TRP A 289 -1.05 8.71 -18.26
C TRP A 289 -0.01 8.92 -17.16
N THR A 290 0.85 9.91 -17.36
CA THR A 290 1.79 10.40 -16.35
C THR A 290 1.67 11.91 -16.19
N SER A 291 2.01 12.42 -15.01
CA SER A 291 2.02 13.87 -14.75
C SER A 291 3.33 14.50 -15.21
N GLN A 292 3.26 15.60 -15.99
CA GLN A 292 4.42 16.45 -16.27
C GLN A 292 4.67 17.52 -15.20
N GLY A 293 3.97 17.43 -14.07
CA GLY A 293 4.03 18.39 -12.97
C GLY A 293 2.71 19.12 -12.76
N GLY A 294 2.72 20.05 -11.80
CA GLY A 294 1.54 20.77 -11.31
C GLY A 294 1.19 20.37 -9.87
N PRO A 295 0.55 21.26 -9.10
CA PRO A 295 0.01 20.91 -7.79
C PRO A 295 -1.16 19.92 -7.94
N PHE A 296 -1.53 19.29 -6.84
CA PHE A 296 -2.70 18.40 -6.79
C PHE A 296 -3.92 19.06 -7.43
N GLY A 297 -4.55 18.35 -8.37
CA GLY A 297 -5.72 18.84 -9.08
C GLY A 297 -5.48 19.79 -10.25
N ALA A 298 -4.22 20.13 -10.53
CA ALA A 298 -3.81 20.89 -11.71
C ALA A 298 -2.61 20.23 -12.39
N TYR A 299 -2.58 18.89 -12.37
CA TYR A 299 -1.59 18.12 -13.11
C TYR A 299 -1.75 18.36 -14.61
N THR A 300 -0.64 18.34 -15.33
CA THR A 300 -0.64 18.27 -16.80
C THR A 300 -0.43 16.81 -17.19
N PRO A 301 -1.50 16.02 -17.40
CA PRO A 301 -1.39 14.62 -17.79
C PRO A 301 -0.91 14.51 -19.24
N VAL A 302 0.00 13.57 -19.48
CA VAL A 302 0.47 13.20 -20.82
C VAL A 302 0.40 11.70 -20.96
N GLN A 303 -0.19 11.26 -22.06
CA GLN A 303 -0.34 9.84 -22.35
C GLN A 303 1.03 9.23 -22.66
N THR A 304 1.29 8.06 -22.08
CA THR A 304 2.50 7.30 -22.33
C THR A 304 2.24 6.21 -23.35
N SER A 305 3.31 5.65 -23.92
CA SER A 305 3.24 4.42 -24.71
C SER A 305 3.25 3.16 -23.84
N ASN A 306 3.24 3.31 -22.51
CA ASN A 306 3.34 2.20 -21.58
C ASN A 306 1.93 1.81 -21.12
N ASN A 307 1.73 0.51 -20.93
CA ASN A 307 0.52 0.01 -20.29
C ASN A 307 0.75 -0.09 -18.78
N GLY A 308 -0.34 -0.02 -18.02
CA GLY A 308 -0.35 -0.39 -16.61
C GLY A 308 -0.18 -1.91 -16.44
N PRO A 309 0.08 -2.39 -15.22
CA PRO A 309 -0.05 -3.80 -14.93
C PRO A 309 -1.52 -4.21 -15.12
N TYR A 310 -1.76 -5.13 -16.05
CA TYR A 310 -3.07 -5.77 -16.20
C TYR A 310 -3.27 -6.81 -15.10
N PRO A 311 -4.48 -6.95 -14.54
CA PRO A 311 -4.77 -8.08 -13.65
C PRO A 311 -4.32 -9.39 -14.29
N THR A 312 -3.84 -10.33 -13.47
CA THR A 312 -3.35 -11.62 -13.99
C THR A 312 -4.48 -12.50 -14.55
N SER A 313 -5.73 -12.14 -14.27
CA SER A 313 -6.94 -12.85 -14.66
C SER A 313 -8.14 -11.90 -14.70
N ASN A 314 -9.06 -12.10 -15.66
CA ASN A 314 -10.29 -11.31 -15.76
C ASN A 314 -11.21 -11.53 -14.55
N GLU A 315 -11.05 -12.65 -13.83
CA GLU A 315 -11.70 -12.99 -12.58
C GLU A 315 -11.63 -11.85 -11.58
N TYR A 316 -10.52 -11.10 -11.55
CA TYR A 316 -10.41 -9.90 -10.71
C TYR A 316 -11.54 -8.89 -10.95
N VAL A 317 -11.86 -8.61 -12.22
CA VAL A 317 -12.95 -7.70 -12.60
C VAL A 317 -14.30 -8.34 -12.36
N ILE A 318 -14.43 -9.63 -12.72
CA ILE A 318 -15.66 -10.41 -12.54
C ILE A 318 -16.09 -10.43 -11.06
N ASP A 319 -15.14 -10.50 -10.13
CA ASP A 319 -15.42 -10.59 -8.70
C ASP A 319 -15.94 -9.26 -8.13
N PHE A 320 -15.27 -8.13 -8.40
CA PHE A 320 -15.82 -6.83 -7.95
C PHE A 320 -17.12 -6.50 -8.68
N TRP A 321 -17.26 -6.88 -9.95
CA TRP A 321 -18.50 -6.68 -10.69
C TRP A 321 -19.64 -7.53 -10.12
N GLY A 322 -19.32 -8.72 -9.60
CA GLY A 322 -20.25 -9.55 -8.84
C GLY A 322 -20.79 -8.83 -7.60
N ILE A 323 -19.93 -8.12 -6.85
CA ILE A 323 -20.36 -7.33 -5.68
C ILE A 323 -21.26 -6.18 -6.10
N ILE A 324 -20.88 -5.43 -7.12
CA ILE A 324 -21.66 -4.30 -7.63
C ILE A 324 -23.02 -4.79 -8.17
N SER A 325 -23.03 -5.90 -8.91
CA SER A 325 -24.24 -6.54 -9.43
C SER A 325 -25.15 -7.01 -8.29
N ALA A 326 -24.58 -7.58 -7.23
CA ALA A 326 -25.34 -8.01 -6.06
C ALA A 326 -25.96 -6.83 -5.30
N TRP A 327 -25.20 -5.77 -5.09
CA TRP A 327 -25.68 -4.57 -4.40
C TRP A 327 -26.82 -3.91 -5.19
N THR A 328 -26.69 -3.85 -6.52
CA THR A 328 -27.68 -3.24 -7.41
C THR A 328 -28.89 -4.13 -7.70
N GLY A 329 -28.85 -5.42 -7.33
CA GLY A 329 -29.94 -6.38 -7.52
C GLY A 329 -29.97 -7.07 -8.88
N PHE A 330 -28.85 -7.13 -9.61
CA PHE A 330 -28.73 -7.70 -10.96
C PHE A 330 -27.81 -8.93 -11.04
N CYS A 331 -27.82 -9.81 -10.03
CA CYS A 331 -26.95 -10.99 -10.03
C CYS A 331 -27.17 -11.94 -11.21
N ASP A 332 -28.41 -12.09 -11.66
CA ASP A 332 -28.76 -13.07 -12.70
C ASP A 332 -28.25 -12.66 -14.08
N THR A 333 -28.27 -11.34 -14.38
CA THR A 333 -27.89 -10.81 -15.69
C THR A 333 -26.50 -10.20 -15.71
N ARG A 334 -26.04 -9.66 -14.57
CA ARG A 334 -24.85 -8.80 -14.46
C ARG A 334 -24.86 -7.63 -15.46
N GLU A 335 -26.06 -7.18 -15.82
CA GLU A 335 -26.32 -6.00 -16.66
C GLU A 335 -26.94 -4.91 -15.80
N ILE A 336 -26.16 -3.87 -15.49
CA ILE A 336 -26.56 -2.83 -14.55
C ILE A 336 -26.96 -1.57 -15.32
N PRO A 337 -28.21 -1.08 -15.19
CA PRO A 337 -28.63 0.20 -15.76
C PRO A 337 -27.89 1.38 -15.15
N TYR A 338 -27.73 2.45 -15.92
CA TYR A 338 -27.08 3.70 -15.48
C TYR A 338 -27.56 4.17 -14.10
N SER A 339 -28.88 4.23 -13.87
CA SER A 339 -29.45 4.70 -12.61
C SER A 339 -28.91 3.93 -11.41
N ASN A 340 -28.86 2.61 -11.51
CA ASN A 340 -28.47 1.72 -10.43
C ASN A 340 -26.97 1.76 -10.19
N LEU A 341 -26.15 1.82 -11.25
CA LEU A 341 -24.70 1.99 -11.11
C LEU A 341 -24.35 3.34 -10.47
N ALA A 342 -25.04 4.40 -10.88
CA ALA A 342 -24.88 5.72 -10.30
C ALA A 342 -25.29 5.76 -8.83
N ASP A 343 -26.37 5.07 -8.43
CA ASP A 343 -26.78 4.93 -7.03
C ASP A 343 -25.76 4.13 -6.21
N TYR A 344 -25.23 3.04 -6.77
CA TYR A 344 -24.15 2.27 -6.13
C TYR A 344 -22.97 3.17 -5.79
N LEU A 345 -22.47 3.93 -6.78
CA LEU A 345 -21.31 4.81 -6.59
C LEU A 345 -21.58 5.90 -5.54
N SER A 346 -22.79 6.45 -5.48
CA SER A 346 -23.14 7.51 -4.53
C SER A 346 -23.47 7.03 -3.11
N TYR A 347 -23.95 5.79 -2.95
CA TYR A 347 -24.57 5.37 -1.68
C TYR A 347 -24.03 4.07 -1.09
N ALA A 348 -23.36 3.21 -1.87
CA ALA A 348 -22.88 1.92 -1.36
C ALA A 348 -21.92 2.09 -0.18
N ALA A 349 -21.08 3.15 -0.21
CA ALA A 349 -20.09 3.40 0.83
C ALA A 349 -20.70 3.62 2.23
N GLY A 350 -21.88 4.23 2.31
CA GLY A 350 -22.57 4.46 3.58
C GLY A 350 -23.39 3.26 4.08
N SER A 351 -23.51 2.19 3.30
CA SER A 351 -24.41 1.07 3.61
C SER A 351 -23.76 -0.05 4.45
N GLY A 352 -22.44 -0.19 4.41
CA GLY A 352 -21.73 -1.34 4.99
C GLY A 352 -22.14 -2.70 4.41
N TYR A 353 -22.89 -2.70 3.29
CA TYR A 353 -23.46 -3.89 2.67
C TYR A 353 -22.63 -4.27 1.44
N HIS A 354 -21.94 -5.41 1.52
CA HIS A 354 -21.07 -5.94 0.46
C HIS A 354 -21.52 -7.35 0.07
N PRO A 355 -22.68 -7.50 -0.58
CA PRO A 355 -23.16 -8.80 -1.01
C PRO A 355 -22.32 -9.34 -2.16
N THR A 356 -22.37 -10.65 -2.38
CA THR A 356 -21.77 -11.31 -3.53
C THR A 356 -22.85 -12.05 -4.29
N CYS A 357 -22.83 -11.95 -5.62
CA CYS A 357 -23.34 -13.01 -6.48
C CYS A 357 -22.35 -14.19 -6.41
#